data_AF-A0A4P5SGQ5-F1
#
_entry.id   AF-A0A4P5SGQ5-F1
#
_cell.length_a   1.000
_cell.length_b   1.000
_cell.length_c   1.000
_cell.angle_alpha   90.00
_cell.angle_beta   90.00
_cell.angle_gamma   90.00
#
_symmetry.space_group_name_H-M   'P 1'
#
loop_
_entity.id
_entity.type
_entity.pdbx_description
1 polymer ?
#
loop_
_entity_poly.entity_id
_entity_poly.type
_entity_poly.pdbx_seq_one_letter_code
_entity_poly.pdbx_strand_id
1 'polypeptide(L)'
;MIYFKNFFRAIFLIIDLAINRRSMNPRLHFVEIKRNHNFSEELLIASINLSAGLLVIQVNEENIVIHSIDEEFFYRVNFNKIYKNLANVNDDEIV
;
A
#
# COMPACT_ATOMS: atom_id res chain seq x y z
N MET A 1 -2.72 6.71 -16.10
CA MET A 1 -3.44 5.88 -15.11
C MET A 1 -2.42 5.10 -14.25
N ILE A 2 -2.00 5.64 -13.11
CA ILE A 2 -0.96 5.05 -12.23
C ILE A 2 -1.48 3.78 -11.55
N TYR A 3 -2.75 3.75 -11.15
CA TYR A 3 -3.41 2.61 -10.52
C TYR A 3 -3.35 1.34 -11.36
N PHE A 4 -3.56 1.45 -12.67
CA PHE A 4 -3.46 0.32 -13.60
C PHE A 4 -2.05 -0.28 -13.64
N LYS A 5 -1.01 0.56 -13.63
CA LYS A 5 0.40 0.08 -13.58
C LYS A 5 0.72 -0.64 -12.27
N ASN A 6 0.19 -0.16 -11.15
CA ASN A 6 0.40 -0.78 -9.84
C ASN A 6 -0.31 -2.14 -9.76
N PHE A 7 -1.54 -2.24 -10.27
CA PHE A 7 -2.30 -3.49 -10.35
C PHE A 7 -1.56 -4.60 -11.12
N PHE A 8 -1.09 -4.32 -12.34
CA PHE A 8 -0.33 -5.31 -13.12
C PHE A 8 1.02 -5.68 -12.48
N ARG A 9 1.68 -4.73 -11.80
CA ARG A 9 2.91 -5.03 -11.03
C ARG A 9 2.65 -6.00 -9.89
N ALA A 10 1.52 -5.89 -9.21
CA ALA A 10 1.13 -6.83 -8.15
C ALA A 10 0.89 -8.23 -8.72
N ILE A 11 0.19 -8.35 -9.85
CA ILE A 11 -0.03 -9.63 -10.54
C ILE A 11 1.31 -10.24 -11.00
N PHE A 12 2.16 -9.45 -11.66
CA PHE A 12 3.46 -9.95 -12.12
C PHE A 12 4.36 -10.37 -10.96
N LEU A 13 4.29 -9.70 -9.81
CA LEU A 13 5.02 -10.13 -8.63
C LEU A 13 4.56 -11.51 -8.14
N ILE A 14 3.26 -11.76 -8.08
CA ILE A 14 2.73 -13.08 -7.67
C ILE A 14 3.19 -14.17 -8.64
N ILE A 15 3.15 -13.89 -9.94
CA ILE A 15 3.61 -14.82 -10.98
C ILE A 15 5.12 -15.07 -10.85
N ASP A 16 5.93 -14.03 -10.67
CA ASP A 16 7.39 -14.13 -10.51
C ASP A 16 7.76 -14.96 -9.26
N LEU A 17 7.07 -14.73 -8.14
CA LEU A 17 7.25 -15.51 -6.90
C LEU A 17 6.89 -16.98 -7.09
N ALA A 18 5.80 -17.27 -7.80
CA ALA A 18 5.37 -18.64 -8.10
C ALA A 18 6.37 -19.37 -9.01
N ILE A 19 6.94 -18.67 -9.99
CA ILE A 19 7.89 -19.24 -10.96
C ILE A 19 9.28 -19.44 -10.34
N ASN A 20 9.81 -18.42 -9.66
CA ASN A 20 11.21 -18.40 -9.22
C ASN A 20 11.45 -19.13 -7.88
N ARG A 21 10.40 -19.60 -7.20
CA ARG A 21 10.47 -20.28 -5.89
C ARG A 21 11.38 -19.55 -4.88
N ARG A 22 11.42 -18.22 -4.94
CA ARG A 22 12.24 -17.42 -4.03
C ARG A 22 11.70 -17.61 -2.61
N SER A 23 12.60 -17.77 -1.65
CA SER A 23 12.22 -17.76 -0.24
C SER A 23 11.61 -16.40 0.07
N MET A 24 10.33 -16.40 0.47
CA MET A 24 9.63 -15.21 0.90
C MET A 24 9.87 -15.02 2.40
N ASN A 25 10.17 -13.79 2.83
CA ASN A 25 10.25 -13.42 4.23
C ASN A 25 9.07 -12.51 4.61
N PRO A 26 7.86 -13.08 4.81
CA PRO A 26 6.70 -12.28 5.16
C PRO A 26 6.88 -11.60 6.51
N ARG A 27 6.45 -10.34 6.60
CA ARG A 27 6.57 -9.51 7.81
C ARG A 27 5.32 -8.66 8.01
N LEU A 28 5.03 -8.36 9.27
CA LEU A 28 4.06 -7.36 9.65
C LEU A 28 4.79 -6.08 10.02
N HIS A 29 4.29 -4.97 9.50
CA HIS A 29 4.81 -3.63 9.75
C HIS A 29 3.73 -2.78 10.40
N PHE A 30 4.14 -1.98 11.38
CA PHE A 30 3.27 -1.01 12.05
C PHE A 30 3.66 0.38 11.56
N VAL A 31 2.75 1.03 10.83
CA VAL A 31 2.97 2.36 10.26
C VAL A 31 2.09 3.35 11.00
N GLU A 32 2.72 4.28 11.70
CA GLU A 32 2.03 5.35 12.42
C GLU A 32 1.34 6.30 11.42
N ILE A 33 0.06 6.58 11.66
CA ILE A 33 -0.72 7.54 10.87
C ILE A 33 -0.87 8.81 11.68
N LYS A 34 -0.38 9.94 11.15
CA LYS A 34 -0.76 11.25 11.68
C LYS A 34 -2.12 11.62 11.09
N ARG A 35 -3.18 11.56 11.90
CA ARG A 35 -4.59 11.88 11.53
C ARG A 35 -4.86 13.34 11.09
N ASN A 36 -3.83 14.11 10.76
CA ASN A 36 -3.94 15.49 10.27
C ASN A 36 -4.23 15.58 8.76
N HIS A 37 -4.73 14.51 8.15
CA HIS A 37 -4.86 14.46 6.70
C HIS A 37 -6.33 14.35 6.28
N ASN A 38 -6.74 15.30 5.43
CA ASN A 38 -8.04 15.35 4.77
C ASN A 38 -8.15 14.23 3.72
N PHE A 39 -8.04 12.94 4.03
CA PHE A 39 -8.31 11.87 3.06
C PHE A 39 -9.06 10.69 3.69
N SER A 40 -9.84 9.97 2.89
CA SER A 40 -10.55 8.76 3.34
C SER A 40 -9.57 7.63 3.68
N GLU A 41 -9.78 6.97 4.82
CA GLU A 41 -8.98 5.82 5.26
C GLU A 41 -9.09 4.66 4.24
N GLU A 42 -10.26 4.49 3.62
CA GLU A 42 -10.52 3.48 2.59
C GLU A 42 -9.66 3.69 1.33
N LEU A 43 -9.46 4.95 0.91
CA LEU A 43 -8.60 5.28 -0.23
C LEU A 43 -7.13 5.00 0.08
N LEU A 44 -6.70 5.20 1.33
CA LEU A 44 -5.38 4.84 1.79
C LEU A 44 -5.17 3.33 1.77
N ILE A 45 -6.10 2.58 2.33
CA ILE A 45 -6.09 1.11 2.32
C ILE A 45 -6.02 0.59 0.89
N ALA A 46 -6.88 1.08 0.00
CA ALA A 46 -6.90 0.68 -1.40
C ALA A 46 -5.57 0.98 -2.11
N SER A 47 -4.99 2.15 -1.86
CA SER A 47 -3.70 2.55 -2.46
C SER A 47 -2.53 1.67 -2.01
N ILE A 48 -2.53 1.26 -0.74
CA ILE A 48 -1.52 0.34 -0.20
C ILE A 48 -1.74 -1.07 -0.75
N ASN A 49 -2.97 -1.57 -0.78
CA ASN A 49 -3.29 -2.91 -1.29
C ASN A 49 -3.03 -3.07 -2.80
N LEU A 50 -3.09 -1.97 -3.56
CA LEU A 50 -2.69 -1.95 -4.97
C LEU A 50 -1.18 -1.90 -5.17
N SER A 51 -0.39 -1.66 -4.11
CA SER A 51 1.07 -1.72 -4.18
C SER A 51 1.53 -3.18 -4.14
N ALA A 52 2.38 -3.55 -5.09
CA ALA A 52 2.82 -4.93 -5.26
C ALA A 52 3.47 -5.49 -3.98
N GLY A 53 2.90 -6.58 -3.45
CA GLY A 53 3.45 -7.33 -2.33
C GLY A 53 3.04 -6.82 -0.95
N LEU A 54 2.12 -5.86 -0.87
CA LEU A 54 1.60 -5.33 0.39
C LEU A 54 0.10 -5.62 0.55
N LEU A 55 -0.32 -5.85 1.79
CA LEU A 55 -1.71 -6.02 2.18
C LEU A 55 -1.94 -5.38 3.55
N VAL A 56 -2.88 -4.43 3.63
CA VAL A 56 -3.34 -3.88 4.90
C VAL A 56 -4.22 -4.92 5.60
N ILE A 57 -3.88 -5.22 6.85
CA ILE A 57 -4.59 -6.20 7.70
C ILE A 57 -5.54 -5.48 8.66
N GLN A 58 -5.11 -4.35 9.20
CA GLN A 58 -5.84 -3.62 10.22
C GLN A 58 -5.50 -2.13 10.13
N VAL A 59 -6.51 -1.30 10.39
CA VAL A 59 -6.35 0.14 10.61
C VAL A 59 -6.94 0.45 11.98
N ASN A 60 -6.13 1.08 12.82
CA ASN A 60 -6.51 1.60 14.13
C ASN A 60 -6.34 3.11 14.15
N GLU A 61 -6.75 3.75 15.24
CA GLU A 61 -6.72 5.20 15.36
C GLU A 61 -5.33 5.83 15.17
N GLU A 62 -4.28 5.10 15.50
CA GLU A 62 -2.89 5.59 15.47
C GLU A 62 -2.02 4.89 14.42
N ASN A 63 -2.42 3.71 13.93
CA ASN A 63 -1.53 2.82 13.18
C ASN A 63 -2.24 2.02 12.08
N ILE A 64 -1.51 1.74 11.00
CA ILE A 64 -1.84 0.73 9.98
C ILE A 64 -0.94 -0.47 10.19
N VAL A 65 -1.54 -1.65 10.20
CA VAL A 65 -0.82 -2.92 10.14
C VAL A 65 -0.76 -3.39 8.70
N ILE A 66 0.44 -3.49 8.15
CA ILE A 66 0.69 -3.88 6.76
C ILE A 66 1.47 -5.20 6.75
N HIS A 67 0.89 -6.21 6.11
CA HIS A 67 1.58 -7.43 5.75
C HIS A 67 2.35 -7.23 4.44
N SER A 68 3.66 -7.47 4.46
CA SER A 68 4.48 -7.54 3.26
C SER A 68 4.83 -8.99 2.94
N ILE A 69 4.76 -9.39 1.67
CA ILE A 69 5.19 -10.71 1.20
C ILE A 69 6.70 -10.93 1.36
N ASP A 70 7.47 -9.83 1.31
CA ASP A 70 8.87 -9.76 1.70
C ASP A 70 9.17 -8.36 2.25
N GLU A 71 10.07 -8.28 3.23
CA GLU A 71 10.50 -7.03 3.85
C GLU A 71 11.04 -6.02 2.83
N GLU A 72 11.72 -6.47 1.78
CA GLU A 72 12.21 -5.56 0.73
C GLU A 72 11.09 -4.82 -0.01
N PHE A 73 9.91 -5.45 -0.20
CA PHE A 73 8.79 -4.79 -0.89
C PHE A 73 8.23 -3.64 -0.07
N PHE A 74 8.19 -3.78 1.25
CA PHE A 74 7.75 -2.73 2.16
C PHE A 74 8.60 -1.46 2.00
N TYR A 75 9.92 -1.60 2.04
CA TYR A 75 10.84 -0.46 1.93
C TYR A 75 10.88 0.21 0.54
N ARG A 76 10.39 -0.46 -0.51
CA ARG A 76 10.29 0.12 -1.86
C ARG A 76 9.11 1.08 -2.02
N VAL A 77 8.10 1.01 -1.14
CA VAL A 77 6.91 1.84 -1.23
C VAL A 77 7.15 3.21 -0.60
N ASN A 78 6.93 4.27 -1.39
CA ASN A 78 7.01 5.64 -0.89
C ASN A 78 5.66 6.05 -0.29
N PHE A 79 5.46 5.70 0.99
CA PHE A 79 4.24 6.04 1.73
C PHE A 79 3.96 7.54 1.74
N ASN A 80 4.98 8.39 1.90
CA ASN A 80 4.84 9.84 1.84
C ASN A 80 4.24 10.34 0.53
N LYS A 81 4.59 9.71 -0.59
CA LYS A 81 4.02 10.04 -1.91
C LYS A 81 2.56 9.60 -2.02
N ILE A 82 2.21 8.43 -1.48
CA ILE A 82 0.82 7.96 -1.42
C ILE A 82 -0.02 8.95 -0.60
N TYR A 83 0.44 9.29 0.61
CA TYR A 83 -0.24 10.23 1.50
C TYR A 83 -0.46 11.61 0.85
N LYS A 84 0.57 12.19 0.24
CA LYS A 84 0.45 13.49 -0.45
C LYS A 84 -0.55 13.45 -1.61
N ASN A 85 -0.56 12.37 -2.38
CA ASN A 85 -1.50 12.24 -3.49
C ASN A 85 -2.94 12.14 -3.00
N LEU A 86 -3.19 11.42 -1.90
CA LEU A 86 -4.53 11.26 -1.33
C LEU A 86 -5.06 12.56 -0.72
N ALA A 87 -4.20 13.32 -0.05
CA ALA A 87 -4.57 14.64 0.48
C ALA A 87 -5.07 15.59 -0.62
N ASN A 88 -4.52 15.48 -1.84
CA ASN A 88 -4.92 16.31 -2.99
C ASN A 88 -6.19 15.80 -3.70
N VAL A 89 -6.69 14.60 -3.40
CA VAL A 89 -7.90 14.05 -4.03
C VAL A 89 -9.18 14.52 -3.33
N ASN A 90 -9.06 14.97 -2.08
CA ASN A 90 -10.20 15.39 -1.27
C ASN A 90 -10.56 16.88 -1.40
N ASP A 91 -9.73 17.69 -2.07
CA ASP A 91 -10.00 19.12 -2.31
C ASP A 91 -10.94 19.35 -3.51
N ASP A 92 -11.12 18.34 -4.36
CA ASP A 92 -12.08 18.36 -5.45
C ASP A 92 -13.22 17.39 -5.12
N GLU A 93 -14.44 17.91 -4.93
CA GLU A 93 -15.65 17.12 -4.74
C GLU A 93 -15.71 15.97 -5.77
N ILE A 94 -15.53 14.73 -5.29
CA ILE A 94 -15.92 13.54 -6.04
C ILE A 94 -17.45 13.55 -6.08
N VAL A 95 -18.02 14.10 -7.17
CA VAL A 95 -19.41 13.91 -7.59
C VAL A 95 -19.59 12.52 -8.18
#